data_AF-A0A315WZY5-F1
#
_entry.id   AF-A0A315WZY5-F1
#
_cell.length_a   1.000
_cell.length_b   1.000
_cell.length_c   1.000
_cell.angle_alpha   90.00
_cell.angle_beta   90.00
_cell.angle_gamma   90.00
#
_symmetry.space_group_name_H-M   'P 1'
#
loop_
_entity.id
_entity.type
_entity.pdbx_description
1 polymer ?
#
loop_
_entity_poly.entity_id
_entity_poly.type
_entity_poly.pdbx_seq_one_letter_code
_entity_poly.pdbx_strand_id
1 'polypeptide(L)'
;MKKLVCQPKKIFAQLHRIEGQVRSIEKMYEQKRSVEEIIRVVLAARASLDSMTRLLVNDKINGCYDRKMVVKKEELSRLIDVLFDIT
;
A
#
# COMPACT_ATOMS: atom_id res chain seq x y z
N MET A 1 26.50 -13.13 0.34
CA MET A 1 25.64 -12.10 -0.31
C MET A 1 24.19 -12.56 -0.22
N LYS A 2 23.32 -11.86 0.53
CA LYS A 2 21.88 -12.20 0.58
C LYS A 2 21.26 -11.84 -0.78
N LYS A 3 20.71 -12.83 -1.47
CA LYS A 3 19.98 -12.65 -2.73
C LYS A 3 18.77 -11.75 -2.45
N LEU A 4 18.68 -10.61 -3.13
CA LEU A 4 17.46 -9.80 -3.08
C LEU A 4 16.33 -10.60 -3.74
N VAL A 5 15.30 -10.92 -2.97
CA VAL A 5 14.09 -11.56 -3.49
C VAL A 5 13.02 -10.49 -3.66
N CYS A 6 12.97 -9.90 -4.85
CA CYS A 6 11.89 -8.98 -5.23
C CYS A 6 10.57 -9.75 -5.38
N GLN A 7 9.47 -9.20 -4.86
CA GLN A 7 8.16 -9.87 -4.86
C GLN A 7 7.06 -8.98 -5.47
N PRO A 8 7.16 -8.61 -6.76
CA PRO A 8 6.18 -7.74 -7.42
C PRO A 8 4.75 -8.32 -7.38
N LYS A 9 4.60 -9.65 -7.29
CA LYS A 9 3.30 -10.30 -7.11
C LYS A 9 2.55 -9.83 -5.85
N LYS A 10 3.27 -9.49 -4.78
CA LYS A 10 2.66 -8.99 -3.53
C LYS A 10 2.05 -7.60 -3.70
N ILE A 11 2.71 -6.73 -4.48
CA ILE A 11 2.20 -5.39 -4.84
C ILE A 11 0.86 -5.53 -5.56
N PHE A 12 0.81 -6.31 -6.63
CA PHE A 12 -0.43 -6.52 -7.39
C PHE A 12 -1.53 -7.20 -6.56
N ALA A 13 -1.20 -8.22 -5.78
CA ALA A 13 -2.16 -8.87 -4.89
C ALA A 13 -2.78 -7.88 -3.88
N GLN A 14 -1.95 -6.98 -3.32
CA GLN A 14 -2.42 -5.96 -2.41
C GLN A 14 -3.31 -4.92 -3.10
N LEU A 15 -2.96 -4.49 -4.32
CA LEU A 15 -3.79 -3.59 -5.13
C LEU A 15 -5.16 -4.20 -5.45
N HIS A 16 -5.21 -5.46 -5.88
CA HIS A 16 -6.49 -6.14 -6.14
C HIS A 16 -7.34 -6.27 -4.86
N ARG A 17 -6.71 -6.48 -3.70
CA ARG A 17 -7.41 -6.48 -2.42
C ARG A 17 -8.03 -5.10 -2.11
N ILE A 18 -7.27 -4.02 -2.29
CA ILE A 18 -7.75 -2.65 -2.09
C ILE A 18 -8.92 -2.36 -3.02
N GLU A 19 -8.81 -2.70 -4.31
CA GLU A 19 -9.87 -2.53 -5.30
C GLU A 19 -11.15 -3.28 -4.89
N GLY A 20 -11.01 -4.52 -4.42
CA GLY A 20 -12.14 -5.31 -3.89
C GLY A 20 -12.80 -4.66 -2.67
N GLN A 21 -12.02 -4.06 -1.77
CA GLN A 21 -12.55 -3.35 -0.61
C GLN A 21 -13.30 -2.08 -1.02
N VAL A 22 -12.77 -1.28 -1.94
CA VAL A 22 -13.44 -0.08 -2.48
C VAL A 22 -14.76 -0.45 -3.17
N ARG A 23 -14.74 -1.48 -4.03
CA ARG A 23 -15.94 -2.00 -4.69
C ARG A 23 -16.97 -2.56 -3.70
N SER A 24 -16.52 -3.14 -2.60
CA SER A 24 -17.41 -3.60 -1.52
C SER A 24 -18.09 -2.41 -0.83
N ILE A 25 -17.36 -1.33 -0.55
CA ILE A 25 -17.92 -0.11 0.06
C ILE A 25 -19.04 0.46 -0.81
N GLU A 26 -18.80 0.60 -2.11
CA GLU A 26 -19.79 1.07 -3.09
C GLU A 26 -21.07 0.21 -3.05
N LYS A 27 -20.95 -1.11 -3.21
CA LYS A 27 -22.10 -2.04 -3.17
C LYS A 27 -22.86 -1.99 -1.85
N MET A 28 -22.14 -1.92 -0.71
CA MET A 28 -22.78 -1.89 0.60
C MET A 28 -23.59 -0.60 0.80
N TYR A 29 -23.11 0.51 0.25
CA TYR A 29 -23.83 1.78 0.26
C TYR A 29 -25.08 1.73 -0.63
N GLU A 30 -24.97 1.22 -1.86
CA GLU A 30 -26.13 1.01 -2.77
C GLU A 30 -27.21 0.14 -2.13
N GLN A 31 -26.80 -0.91 -1.42
CA GLN A 31 -27.67 -1.85 -0.72
C GLN A 31 -28.24 -1.32 0.60
N LYS A 32 -27.91 -0.08 1.00
CA LYS A 32 -28.32 0.54 2.27
C LYS A 32 -28.00 -0.32 3.50
N ARG A 33 -26.81 -0.95 3.51
CA ARG A 33 -26.31 -1.65 4.71
C ARG A 33 -25.99 -0.66 5.83
N SER A 34 -25.80 -1.20 7.04
CA SER A 34 -25.46 -0.38 8.21
C SER A 34 -24.17 0.42 8.00
N VAL A 35 -24.16 1.67 8.47
CA VAL A 35 -23.02 2.57 8.32
C VAL A 35 -21.80 2.01 9.07
N GLU A 36 -22.01 1.37 10.21
CA GLU A 36 -20.97 0.73 11.02
C GLU A 36 -20.26 -0.40 10.25
N GLU A 37 -20.99 -1.18 9.45
CA GLU A 37 -20.40 -2.19 8.58
C GLU A 37 -19.58 -1.57 7.45
N ILE A 38 -20.09 -0.49 6.83
CA ILE A 38 -19.35 0.22 5.77
C ILE A 38 -18.06 0.80 6.33
N ILE A 39 -18.12 1.45 7.50
CA ILE A 39 -16.95 1.99 8.20
C ILE A 39 -15.91 0.90 8.48
N ARG A 40 -16.32 -0.30 8.90
CA ARG A 40 -15.39 -1.42 9.09
C ARG A 40 -14.62 -1.77 7.82
N VAL A 41 -15.26 -1.76 6.66
CA VAL A 41 -14.59 -2.02 5.38
C VAL A 41 -13.68 -0.85 4.97
N VAL A 42 -14.10 0.40 5.21
CA VAL A 42 -13.24 1.59 5.01
C VAL A 42 -11.98 1.51 5.86
N LEU A 43 -12.09 1.14 7.14
CA LEU A 43 -10.94 0.96 8.02
C LEU A 43 -10.02 -0.18 7.54
N ALA A 44 -10.61 -1.26 7.01
CA ALA A 44 -9.83 -2.34 6.40
C ALA A 44 -9.13 -1.89 5.11
N ALA A 45 -9.74 -1.03 4.30
CA ALA A 45 -9.12 -0.45 3.11
C ALA A 45 -7.95 0.48 3.49
N ARG A 46 -8.12 1.31 4.53
CA ARG A 46 -7.06 2.15 5.07
C ARG A 46 -5.86 1.32 5.53
N ALA A 47 -6.10 0.26 6.32
CA ALA A 47 -5.03 -0.65 6.73
C ALA A 47 -4.34 -1.34 5.54
N SER A 48 -5.09 -1.69 4.49
CA SER A 48 -4.51 -2.23 3.26
C SER A 48 -3.64 -1.20 2.52
N LEU A 49 -4.04 0.07 2.48
CA LEU A 49 -3.25 1.16 1.91
C LEU A 49 -1.96 1.39 2.71
N ASP A 50 -2.03 1.42 4.05
CA ASP A 50 -0.84 1.53 4.92
C ASP A 50 0.16 0.39 4.65
N SER A 51 -0.36 -0.84 4.51
CA SER A 51 0.45 -2.00 4.14
C SER A 51 1.05 -1.86 2.74
N MET A 52 0.32 -1.30 1.78
CA MET A 52 0.80 -1.07 0.42
C MET A 52 1.94 -0.05 0.40
N THR A 53 1.81 1.04 1.16
CA THR A 53 2.86 2.04 1.33
C THR A 53 4.16 1.40 1.82
N ARG A 54 4.08 0.54 2.85
CA ARG A 54 5.24 -0.21 3.36
C ARG A 54 5.85 -1.14 2.30
N LEU A 55 5.03 -1.79 1.49
CA LEU A 55 5.53 -2.66 0.41
C LEU A 55 6.29 -1.84 -0.65
N LEU A 56 5.75 -0.69 -1.06
CA LEU A 56 6.38 0.19 -2.04
C LEU A 56 7.72 0.77 -1.54
N VAL A 57 7.77 1.23 -0.28
CA VAL A 57 9.01 1.70 0.34
C VAL A 57 10.06 0.59 0.36
N ASN A 58 9.68 -0.63 0.78
CA ASN A 58 10.59 -1.77 0.76
C ASN A 58 11.04 -2.12 -0.65
N ASP A 59 10.15 -2.09 -1.63
CA ASP A 59 10.47 -2.37 -3.04
C ASP A 59 11.48 -1.36 -3.59
N LYS A 60 11.32 -0.07 -3.26
CA LYS A 60 12.26 0.99 -3.65
C LYS A 60 13.61 0.90 -2.93
N ILE A 61 13.64 0.68 -1.61
CA ILE A 61 14.90 0.53 -0.85
C ILE A 61 15.74 -0.62 -1.41
N ASN A 62 15.08 -1.73 -1.72
CA ASN A 62 15.72 -2.90 -2.31
C ASN A 62 16.00 -2.73 -3.82
N GLY A 63 15.60 -1.63 -4.46
CA GLY A 63 15.78 -1.45 -5.90
C GLY A 63 15.01 -2.50 -6.73
N CYS A 64 13.98 -3.10 -6.18
CA CYS A 64 13.11 -4.05 -6.88
C CYS A 64 12.21 -3.36 -7.91
N TYR A 65 11.92 -2.09 -7.69
CA TYR A 65 11.07 -1.28 -8.55
C TYR A 65 11.75 -0.90 -9.87
N ASP A 66 12.95 -0.31 -9.80
CA ASP A 66 13.67 0.29 -10.93
C ASP A 66 15.09 -0.25 -11.12
N ARG A 67 15.44 -1.36 -10.45
CA ARG A 67 16.80 -1.93 -10.39
C ARG A 67 17.86 -0.98 -9.79
N LYS A 68 17.44 0.08 -9.08
CA LYS A 68 18.33 1.02 -8.39
C LYS A 68 18.04 0.99 -6.89
N MET A 69 18.97 0.42 -6.13
CA MET A 69 18.91 0.46 -4.67
C MET A 69 19.02 1.90 -4.18
N VAL A 70 18.35 2.20 -3.08
CA VAL A 70 18.55 3.47 -2.38
C VAL A 70 19.94 3.43 -1.74
N VAL A 71 20.84 4.25 -2.26
CA VAL A 71 22.24 4.32 -1.81
C VAL A 71 22.63 5.69 -1.25
N LYS A 72 21.77 6.70 -1.44
CA LYS A 72 22.00 8.08 -1.03
C LYS A 72 21.07 8.51 0.09
N LYS A 73 21.58 9.29 1.05
CA LYS A 73 20.80 9.82 2.18
C LYS A 73 19.64 10.70 1.70
N GLU A 74 19.84 11.47 0.64
CA GLU A 74 18.83 12.38 0.08
C GLU A 74 17.66 11.65 -0.56
N GLU A 75 17.89 10.45 -1.12
CA GLU A 75 16.80 9.60 -1.63
C GLU A 75 15.99 9.00 -0.50
N LEU A 76 16.65 8.55 0.57
CA LEU A 76 15.97 8.03 1.75
C LEU A 76 15.17 9.12 2.47
N SER A 77 15.73 10.33 2.61
CA SER A 77 15.04 11.48 3.22
C SER A 77 13.74 11.79 2.48
N ARG A 78 13.77 11.86 1.15
CA ARG A 78 12.56 12.10 0.34
C ARG A 78 11.47 11.03 0.54
N LEU A 79 11.86 9.77 0.70
CA LEU A 79 10.90 8.69 0.99
C LEU A 79 10.29 8.82 2.38
N ILE A 80 11.09 9.23 3.37
CA ILE A 80 10.63 9.50 4.73
C ILE A 80 9.66 10.67 4.72
N ASP A 81 10.02 11.78 4.05
CA ASP A 81 9.17 12.96 3.95
C ASP A 81 7.80 12.58 3.40
N VAL A 82 7.74 11.87 2.26
CA VAL A 82 6.47 11.40 1.67
C VAL A 82 5.70 10.43 2.58
N LEU A 83 6.40 9.54 3.30
CA LEU A 83 5.76 8.56 4.20
C LEU A 83 5.08 9.24 5.40
N PHE A 84 5.65 10.34 5.88
CA PHE A 84 5.14 11.08 7.03
C PHE A 84 4.30 12.30 6.66
N ASP A 85 4.11 12.58 5.36
CA ASP A 85 3.26 13.65 4.84
C ASP A 85 1.76 13.28 4.90
N ILE A 86 1.29 12.86 6.08
CA ILE A 86 -0.12 12.55 6.31
C ILE A 86 -0.83 13.83 6.75
N THR A 87 -1.77 14.28 5.92
CA THR A 87 -2.76 15.34 6.23
C THR A 87 -3.83 14.85 7.19
#